data_AF-A0A369BCW5-F1
#
_entry.id   AF-A0A369BCW5-F1
#
_cell.length_a   1.000
_cell.length_b   1.000
_cell.length_c   1.000
_cell.angle_alpha   90.00
_cell.angle_beta   90.00
_cell.angle_gamma   90.00
#
_symmetry.space_group_name_H-M   'P 1'
#
loop_
_entity.id
_entity.type
_entity.pdbx_description
1 polymer ?
#
loop_
_entity_poly.entity_id
_entity_poly.type
_entity_poly.pdbx_seq_one_letter_code
_entity_poly.pdbx_strand_id
1 'polypeptide(L)' 'MLILKILMFLFIIPGVFVVFMAPGIVRKYNLAAGVKVEFRDEMNEEQIKSYQFDKAVVNLKMLGMLIALPGFILAFIAFK' A
#
# COMPACT_ATOMS: atom_id res chain seq x y z
N MET A 1 29.79 0.52 4.50
CA MET A 1 28.40 0.36 3.99
C MET A 1 27.32 0.29 5.07
N LEU A 2 27.59 0.70 6.33
CA LEU A 2 26.60 0.64 7.41
C LEU A 2 25.39 1.57 7.16
N ILE A 3 25.67 2.81 6.72
CA ILE A 3 24.65 3.83 6.42
C ILE A 3 23.68 3.34 5.33
N LEU A 4 24.19 2.71 4.27
CA LEU A 4 23.37 2.18 3.18
C LEU A 4 22.44 1.05 3.66
N LYS A 5 22.93 0.19 4.55
CA LYS A 5 22.12 -0.87 5.17
C LYS A 5 21.03 -0.30 6.08
N ILE A 6 21.32 0.74 6.85
CA ILE A 6 20.32 1.43 7.70
C ILE A 6 19.23 2.05 6.81
N LEU A 7 19.62 2.77 5.75
CA LEU A 7 18.68 3.36 4.80
C LEU A 7 17.84 2.29 4.08
N MET A 8 18.45 1.16 3.70
CA MET A 8 17.73 0.03 3.12
C MET A 8 16.59 -0.44 4.04
N PHE A 9 16.88 -0.73 5.31
CA PHE A 9 15.84 -1.16 6.26
C PHE A 9 14.81 -0.08 6.55
N LEU A 10 15.22 1.20 6.56
CA LEU A 10 14.33 2.34 6.77
C LEU A 10 13.23 2.43 5.71
N PHE A 11 13.49 2.03 4.47
CA PHE A 11 12.48 2.04 3.40
C PHE A 11 11.70 0.72 3.32
N ILE A 12 12.39 -0.43 3.45
CA ILE A 12 11.74 -1.74 3.33
C ILE A 12 10.72 -1.96 4.46
N ILE A 13 11.12 -1.74 5.72
CA ILE A 13 10.28 -2.12 6.87
C ILE A 13 8.94 -1.36 6.86
N PRO A 14 8.90 -0.02 6.75
CA PRO A 14 7.62 0.70 6.72
C PRO A 14 6.81 0.40 5.46
N GLY A 15 7.45 0.30 4.29
CA GLY A 15 6.73 0.00 3.05
C GLY A 15 6.04 -1.37 3.09
N VAL A 16 6.76 -2.40 3.55
CA VAL A 16 6.21 -3.74 3.76
C VAL A 16 5.12 -3.72 4.84
N PHE A 17 5.34 -3.01 5.94
CA PHE A 17 4.33 -2.88 7.00
C PHE A 17 3.02 -2.29 6.47
N VAL A 18 3.08 -1.25 5.63
CA VAL A 18 1.90 -0.64 4.99
C VAL A 18 1.18 -1.65 4.10
N VAL A 19 1.90 -2.47 3.32
CA VAL A 19 1.29 -3.50 2.45
C VAL A 19 0.51 -4.54 3.26
N PHE A 20 1.11 -5.06 4.35
CA PHE A 20 0.49 -6.08 5.19
C PHE A 20 -0.69 -5.52 6.02
N MET A 21 -0.55 -4.30 6.54
CA MET A 21 -1.58 -3.65 7.36
C MET A 21 -2.66 -2.94 6.54
N ALA A 22 -2.57 -2.94 5.21
CA ALA A 22 -3.46 -2.17 4.34
C ALA A 22 -4.97 -2.39 4.64
N PRO A 23 -5.48 -3.64 4.79
CA PRO A 23 -6.89 -3.84 5.12
C PRO A 23 -7.29 -3.22 6.47
N GLY A 24 -6.43 -3.33 7.48
CA GLY A 24 -6.66 -2.77 8.81
C GLY A 24 -6.65 -1.24 8.80
N ILE A 25 -5.71 -0.63 8.07
CA ILE A 25 -5.61 0.82 7.91
C ILE A 25 -6.84 1.36 7.16
N VAL A 26 -7.24 0.72 6.06
CA VAL A 26 -8.43 1.12 5.29
C VAL A 26 -9.69 1.06 6.15
N ARG A 27 -9.86 0.02 6.98
CA ARG A 27 -10.99 -0.07 7.93
C ARG A 27 -10.92 1.01 9.00
N LYS A 28 -9.76 1.19 9.64
CA LYS A 28 -9.58 2.11 10.77
C LYS A 28 -9.80 3.57 10.38
N TYR A 29 -9.35 3.96 9.19
CA TYR A 29 -9.44 5.34 8.70
C TYR A 29 -10.57 5.56 7.69
N ASN A 30 -11.42 4.55 7.46
CA ASN A 30 -12.53 4.57 6.50
C ASN A 30 -12.12 5.09 5.10
N LEU A 31 -10.94 4.67 4.62
CA LEU A 31 -10.37 5.18 3.36
C LEU A 31 -11.20 4.80 2.13
N ALA A 32 -12.06 3.78 2.25
CA ALA A 32 -13.00 3.35 1.21
C ALA A 32 -13.98 4.47 0.83
N ALA A 33 -14.36 5.35 1.77
CA ALA A 33 -15.35 6.40 1.52
C ALA A 33 -14.88 7.46 0.49
N GLY A 34 -13.58 7.64 0.32
CA GLY A 34 -13.00 8.57 -0.67
C GLY A 34 -12.83 7.99 -2.07
N VAL A 35 -13.14 6.70 -2.26
CA VAL A 35 -12.92 6.02 -3.54
C VAL A 35 -14.06 6.30 -4.51
N LYS A 36 -13.71 6.90 -5.67
CA LYS A 36 -14.63 7.08 -6.79
C LYS A 36 -14.96 5.73 -7.45
N VAL A 37 -16.25 5.53 -7.70
CA VAL A 37 -16.79 4.35 -8.40
C VAL A 37 -17.23 4.79 -9.78
N GLU A 38 -16.55 4.26 -10.80
CA GLU A 38 -16.76 4.65 -12.20
C GLU A 38 -17.97 3.96 -12.83
N PHE A 39 -18.37 2.78 -12.33
CA PHE A 39 -19.47 1.95 -12.86
C PHE A 39 -20.61 1.79 -11.84
N ARG A 40 -21.02 2.90 -11.22
CA ARG A 40 -21.97 2.86 -10.10
C ARG A 40 -23.36 2.34 -10.51
N ASP A 41 -23.78 2.64 -11.73
CA ASP A 41 -25.11 2.26 -12.26
C ASP A 41 -25.22 0.77 -12.62
N GLU A 42 -24.07 0.07 -12.73
CA GLU A 42 -23.99 -1.36 -13.06
C GLU A 42 -23.83 -2.25 -11.81
N MET A 43 -23.67 -1.64 -10.63
CA MET A 43 -23.37 -2.33 -9.39
C MET A 43 -24.46 -2.12 -8.34
N ASN A 44 -24.77 -3.17 -7.58
CA ASN A 44 -25.61 -3.05 -6.40
C ASN A 44 -24.82 -2.39 -5.24
N GLU A 45 -25.52 -1.93 -4.21
CA GLU A 45 -24.91 -1.23 -3.06
C GLU A 45 -23.87 -2.07 -2.30
N GLU A 46 -24.00 -3.39 -2.30
CA GLU A 46 -23.05 -4.29 -1.64
C GLU A 46 -21.75 -4.42 -2.46
N GLN A 47 -21.88 -4.54 -3.79
CA GLN A 47 -20.78 -4.55 -4.75
C GLN A 47 -20.03 -3.21 -4.76
N ILE A 48 -20.75 -2.10 -4.62
CA ILE A 48 -20.15 -0.76 -4.51
C ILE A 48 -19.25 -0.70 -3.26
N LYS A 49 -19.76 -1.15 -2.11
CA LYS A 49 -18.99 -1.13 -0.85
C LYS A 49 -17.76 -2.03 -0.89
N SER A 50 -17.89 -3.25 -1.40
CA SER A 50 -16.75 -4.17 -1.53
C SER A 50 -15.71 -3.61 -2.50
N TYR A 51 -16.14 -3.10 -3.66
CA TYR A 51 -15.24 -2.49 -4.65
C TYR A 51 -14.47 -1.30 -4.06
N GLN A 52 -15.15 -0.39 -3.37
CA GLN A 52 -14.50 0.77 -2.74
C GLN A 52 -13.47 0.33 -1.69
N PHE A 53 -13.81 -0.68 -0.89
CA PHE A 53 -12.89 -1.23 0.09
C PHE A 53 -11.65 -1.84 -0.57
N ASP A 54 -11.86 -2.72 -1.55
CA ASP A 54 -10.78 -3.43 -2.23
C ASP A 54 -9.88 -2.46 -3.02
N LYS A 55 -10.47 -1.48 -3.71
CA LYS A 55 -9.71 -0.43 -4.42
C LYS A 55 -8.91 0.44 -3.45
N ALA A 56 -9.46 0.80 -2.29
CA ALA A 56 -8.71 1.50 -1.24
C ALA A 56 -7.54 0.65 -0.71
N VAL A 57 -7.74 -0.65 -0.49
CA VAL A 57 -6.69 -1.58 -0.04
C VAL A 57 -5.59 -1.70 -1.08
N VAL A 58 -5.94 -1.88 -2.35
CA VAL A 58 -4.98 -1.96 -3.45
C VAL A 58 -4.18 -0.66 -3.56
N ASN A 59 -4.84 0.50 -3.54
CA ASN A 59 -4.15 1.79 -3.58
C ASN A 59 -3.13 1.95 -2.45
N LEU A 60 -3.51 1.55 -1.22
CA LEU A 60 -2.60 1.62 -0.08
C LEU A 60 -1.45 0.61 -0.19
N LYS A 61 -1.69 -0.59 -0.73
CA LYS A 61 -0.62 -1.55 -1.04
C LYS A 61 0.34 -1.01 -2.09
N MET A 62 -0.17 -0.37 -3.14
CA MET A 62 0.66 0.26 -4.17
C MET A 62 1.56 1.35 -3.57
N LEU A 63 1.04 2.18 -2.66
CA LEU A 63 1.84 3.15 -1.91
C LEU A 63 2.90 2.48 -1.05
N GLY A 64 2.55 1.42 -0.31
CA GLY A 64 3.52 0.67 0.50
C GLY A 64 4.64 0.04 -0.34
N MET A 65 4.30 -0.52 -1.51
CA MET A 65 5.30 -1.04 -2.46
C MET A 65 6.20 0.07 -3.02
N LEU A 66 5.65 1.24 -3.32
CA LEU A 66 6.43 2.39 -3.78
C LEU A 66 7.42 2.88 -2.71
N ILE A 67 7.01 2.87 -1.44
CA ILE A 67 7.88 3.20 -0.30
C ILE A 67 8.98 2.15 -0.12
N ALA A 68 8.68 0.86 -0.30
CA ALA A 68 9.65 -0.22 -0.16
C ALA A 68 10.66 -0.29 -1.33
N LEU A 69 10.28 0.15 -2.52
CA LEU A 69 11.07 0.03 -3.75
C LEU A 69 12.48 0.66 -3.65
N PRO A 70 12.67 1.92 -3.17
CA PRO A 70 14.01 2.47 -2.92
C PRO A 70 14.85 1.60 -1.98
N GLY A 71 14.22 1.01 -0.97
CA GLY A 71 14.89 0.10 -0.04
C GLY A 71 15.40 -1.16 -0.73
N PHE A 72 14.61 -1.76 -1.62
CA PHE A 72 15.07 -2.90 -2.43
C PHE A 72 16.21 -2.51 -3.38
N ILE A 73 16.15 -1.33 -4.02
CA ILE A 73 17.25 -0.83 -4.86
C ILE A 73 18.53 -0.68 -4.04
N LEU A 74 18.44 -0.10 -2.84
CA LEU A 74 19.58 0.01 -1.92
C LEU A 74 20.12 -1.36 -1.50
N ALA A 75 19.26 -2.37 -1.33
CA ALA A 75 19.68 -3.74 -1.03
C ALA A 75 20.55 -4.30 -2.16
N PHE A 76 20.12 -4.17 -3.42
CA PHE A 76 20.92 -4.60 -4.57
C PHE A 76 22.28 -3.91 -4.64
N ILE A 77 22.37 -2.63 -4.27
CA ILE A 77 23.65 -1.89 -4.26
C ILE A 77 24.53 -2.29 -3.06
N ALA A 78 23.93 -2.50 -1.89
CA ALA A 78 24.66 -2.79 -0.66
C ALA A 78 25.24 -4.22 -0.60
N PHE A 79 24.67 -5.14 -1.38
CA PHE A 79 25.07 -6.55 -1.44
C PHE A 79 25.66 -6.97 -2.81
N LYS A 80 25.92 -6.01 -3.69
CA LYS A 80 26.78 -6.21 -4.87
C LYS A 80 28.24 -6.22 -4.45
#